data_AF-A0AAU9W376-F1
#
_entry.id   AF-A0AAU9W376-F1
#
_cell.length_a   1.000
_cell.length_b   1.000
_cell.length_c   1.000
_cell.angle_alpha   90.00
_cell.angle_beta   90.00
_cell.angle_gamma   90.00
#
_symmetry.space_group_name_H-M   'P 1'
#
loop_
_entity.id
_entity.type
_entity.pdbx_description
1 polymer ?
#
loop_
_entity_poly.entity_id
_entity_poly.type
_entity_poly.pdbx_seq_one_letter_code
_entity_poly.pdbx_strand_id
1 'polypeptide(L)'
;MGIVQYLQVVLFVFDLTLSTEAQKKVTCQNFKFAIDDDVIHNQILEGHVFERLTVPNAIQCHLKCKDDCLCASMNYFPLSKENNCELNEANKDMEPAAIKWRQGGNYYDLVRSYTVKGEDKYTPEKHHCINRCCHINPCLNGGVCQEICDTHSTRFNCTCPNTYSGQRCEKMKHPRSCKDIAKNGASTSGKYDILNSDNERFSVYCDLQSEHGFVWTLIQSFSFSKRNTFNYAGFGKNLEIDIEEGEVNWNEFRLSLSQMQYLANHSTHLRATCNFSTDGLQYTDYARAKLAGHDIFGTWDTCQMYEYVNIRGVYCSNCTALTKQREDASWHIRSYASINVGCEFDGKTGGVSGEKNFGKFEKKHLNPDHRCSFSPASTKQHWFGAKYDE
;
A
#
# COMPACT_ATOMS: atom_id res chain seq x y z
N MET A 1 -66.82 -76.98 -28.56
CA MET A 1 -66.19 -76.55 -29.82
C MET A 1 -65.78 -75.09 -29.67
N GLY A 2 -64.74 -74.64 -30.39
CA GLY A 2 -64.29 -73.24 -30.39
C GLY A 2 -63.14 -72.96 -29.42
N ILE A 3 -61.95 -72.74 -29.98
CA ILE A 3 -60.79 -72.15 -29.31
C ILE A 3 -60.61 -70.75 -29.90
N VAL A 4 -60.40 -69.74 -29.06
CA VAL A 4 -59.60 -68.55 -29.41
C VAL A 4 -58.75 -68.19 -28.20
N GLN A 5 -57.44 -68.08 -28.39
CA GLN A 5 -56.51 -67.55 -27.40
C GLN A 5 -56.40 -66.04 -27.58
N TYR A 6 -56.24 -65.29 -26.48
CA TYR A 6 -55.65 -63.95 -26.52
C TYR A 6 -54.63 -63.80 -25.39
N LEU A 7 -53.35 -63.71 -25.75
CA LEU A 7 -52.36 -63.05 -24.91
C LEU A 7 -52.45 -61.54 -25.15
N GLN A 8 -52.26 -60.72 -24.12
CA GLN A 8 -50.97 -60.02 -23.95
C GLN A 8 -50.90 -59.16 -22.67
N VAL A 9 -49.68 -59.14 -22.10
CA VAL A 9 -49.05 -58.05 -21.33
C VAL A 9 -49.87 -57.42 -20.18
N VAL A 10 -49.58 -57.88 -18.97
CA VAL A 10 -49.68 -57.03 -17.76
C VAL A 10 -48.33 -56.34 -17.57
N LEU A 11 -48.28 -55.01 -17.75
CA LEU A 11 -47.10 -54.20 -17.47
C LEU A 11 -46.96 -53.95 -15.96
N PHE A 12 -46.14 -54.77 -15.29
CA PHE A 12 -45.68 -54.46 -13.93
C PHE A 12 -44.62 -53.35 -13.98
N VAL A 13 -45.06 -52.10 -13.86
CA VAL A 13 -44.17 -50.97 -13.58
C VAL A 13 -43.71 -51.09 -12.13
N PHE A 14 -42.53 -51.68 -11.92
CA PHE A 14 -41.82 -51.58 -10.65
C PHE A 14 -41.15 -50.21 -10.57
N ASP A 15 -41.85 -49.23 -10.00
CA ASP A 15 -41.26 -47.95 -9.60
C ASP A 15 -40.31 -48.15 -8.42
N LEU A 16 -39.11 -48.65 -8.74
CA LEU A 16 -37.95 -48.64 -7.84
C LEU A 16 -37.44 -47.20 -7.72
N THR A 17 -38.15 -46.38 -6.94
CA THR A 17 -37.70 -45.04 -6.52
C THR A 17 -36.50 -45.17 -5.59
N LEU A 18 -35.33 -45.42 -6.19
CA LEU A 18 -34.01 -45.48 -5.56
C LEU A 18 -33.66 -44.08 -5.02
N SER A 19 -34.24 -43.79 -3.85
CA SER A 19 -34.08 -42.53 -3.13
C SER A 19 -32.71 -42.50 -2.48
N THR A 20 -31.68 -42.27 -3.30
CA THR A 20 -30.33 -41.98 -2.85
C THR A 20 -30.29 -40.59 -2.24
N GLU A 21 -30.82 -40.46 -1.02
CA GLU A 21 -30.43 -39.36 -0.12
C GLU A 21 -28.92 -39.44 0.12
N ALA A 22 -28.17 -38.76 -0.75
CA ALA A 22 -26.78 -38.45 -0.54
C ALA A 22 -26.70 -37.42 0.60
N GLN A 23 -26.88 -37.89 1.84
CA GLN A 23 -26.65 -37.10 3.04
C GLN A 23 -25.27 -36.47 2.91
N LYS A 24 -25.23 -35.13 2.80
CA LYS A 24 -23.99 -34.37 2.83
C LYS A 24 -23.34 -34.59 4.19
N LYS A 25 -22.43 -35.57 4.24
CA LYS A 25 -21.62 -35.91 5.40
C LYS A 25 -21.01 -34.63 5.97
N VAL A 26 -21.50 -34.21 7.12
CA VAL A 26 -21.04 -32.98 7.77
C VAL A 26 -19.70 -33.29 8.43
N THR A 27 -18.65 -32.63 7.95
CA THR A 27 -17.34 -32.59 8.59
C THR A 27 -17.42 -31.66 9.81
N CYS A 28 -16.99 -32.15 10.96
CA CYS A 28 -16.95 -31.43 12.23
C CYS A 28 -15.49 -31.14 12.59
N GLN A 29 -15.11 -29.87 12.58
CA GLN A 29 -13.80 -29.41 13.05
C GLN A 29 -13.85 -29.24 14.58
N ASN A 30 -13.06 -30.03 15.29
CA ASN A 30 -12.89 -29.95 16.74
C ASN A 30 -11.57 -29.26 17.06
N PHE A 31 -11.50 -28.61 18.22
CA PHE A 31 -10.31 -27.93 18.72
C PHE A 31 -9.99 -28.46 20.11
N LYS A 32 -8.72 -28.82 20.36
CA LYS A 32 -8.20 -29.10 21.71
C LYS A 32 -7.50 -27.84 22.21
N PHE A 33 -7.63 -27.56 23.51
CA PHE A 33 -6.78 -26.61 24.19
C PHE A 33 -6.58 -27.02 25.66
N ALA A 34 -5.34 -27.31 26.03
CA ALA A 34 -4.89 -27.47 27.40
C ALA A 34 -3.68 -26.57 27.62
N ILE A 35 -3.75 -25.71 28.66
CA ILE A 35 -2.79 -24.61 28.90
C ILE A 35 -1.35 -25.11 29.11
N ASP A 36 -1.21 -26.33 29.65
CA ASP A 36 0.08 -26.91 30.04
C ASP A 36 0.57 -28.03 29.10
N ASP A 37 -0.32 -28.66 28.31
CA ASP A 37 0.06 -29.69 27.32
C ASP A 37 0.55 -29.06 26.00
N ASP A 38 -0.15 -28.01 25.55
CA ASP A 38 -0.10 -27.52 24.15
C ASP A 38 0.79 -26.25 24.03
N VAL A 39 1.74 -26.05 24.96
CA VAL A 39 2.52 -24.82 25.16
C VAL A 39 4.03 -24.99 24.93
N ILE A 40 4.68 -23.96 24.38
CA ILE A 40 6.14 -23.81 24.39
C ILE A 40 6.50 -22.53 25.17
N HIS A 41 7.06 -22.70 26.37
CA HIS A 41 7.36 -21.60 27.28
C HIS A 41 8.60 -20.78 26.90
N ASN A 42 8.54 -19.47 27.14
CA ASN A 42 9.58 -18.48 26.81
C ASN A 42 9.96 -18.48 25.32
N GLN A 43 9.02 -18.84 24.44
CA GLN A 43 9.19 -18.85 22.99
C GLN A 43 7.95 -18.27 22.31
N ILE A 44 8.14 -17.72 21.12
CA ILE A 44 7.10 -17.16 20.26
C ILE A 44 7.35 -17.52 18.80
N LEU A 45 6.34 -17.43 17.94
CA LEU A 45 6.52 -17.32 16.50
C LEU A 45 6.74 -15.85 16.14
N GLU A 46 7.91 -15.51 15.64
CA GLU A 46 8.29 -14.14 15.27
C GLU A 46 7.94 -13.86 13.79
N GLY A 47 7.57 -12.61 13.45
CA GLY A 47 7.34 -12.19 12.07
C GLY A 47 5.96 -12.53 11.46
N HIS A 48 5.24 -13.52 11.98
CA HIS A 48 3.96 -14.00 11.41
C HIS A 48 2.69 -13.48 12.11
N VAL A 49 2.81 -12.46 12.97
CA VAL A 49 1.69 -11.90 13.74
C VAL A 49 0.87 -10.93 12.88
N PHE A 50 -0.38 -11.28 12.57
CA PHE A 50 -1.29 -10.42 11.80
C PHE A 50 -2.23 -9.57 12.67
N GLU A 51 -2.56 -10.00 13.89
CA GLU A 51 -3.43 -9.26 14.82
C GLU A 51 -2.84 -9.24 16.24
N ARG A 52 -3.06 -8.14 16.96
CA ARG A 52 -2.68 -7.97 18.37
C ARG A 52 -3.89 -7.54 19.19
N LEU A 53 -4.11 -8.24 20.30
CA LEU A 53 -5.30 -8.11 21.13
C LEU A 53 -4.92 -8.07 22.61
N THR A 54 -5.75 -7.38 23.40
CA THR A 54 -5.69 -7.40 24.86
C THR A 54 -6.81 -8.31 25.37
N VAL A 55 -6.46 -9.42 26.03
CA VAL A 55 -7.42 -10.43 26.51
C VAL A 55 -7.14 -10.84 27.97
N PRO A 56 -8.15 -11.32 28.73
CA PRO A 56 -7.96 -11.68 30.14
C PRO A 56 -7.05 -12.88 30.41
N ASN A 57 -6.92 -13.83 29.48
CA ASN A 57 -6.14 -15.06 29.64
C ASN A 57 -5.90 -15.80 28.31
N ALA A 58 -5.04 -16.81 28.33
CA ALA A 58 -4.72 -17.64 27.16
C ALA A 58 -5.92 -18.37 26.54
N ILE A 59 -6.96 -18.72 27.32
CA ILE A 59 -8.19 -19.34 26.77
C ILE A 59 -8.94 -18.33 25.89
N GLN A 60 -9.01 -17.07 26.30
CA GLN A 60 -9.61 -16.01 25.47
C GLN A 60 -8.76 -15.71 24.22
N CYS A 61 -7.43 -15.83 24.30
CA CYS A 61 -6.56 -15.80 23.11
C CYS A 61 -6.85 -16.98 22.17
N HIS A 62 -6.99 -18.21 22.70
CA HIS A 62 -7.35 -19.40 21.92
C HIS A 62 -8.69 -19.22 21.21
N LEU A 63 -9.70 -18.68 21.89
CA LEU A 63 -11.02 -18.44 21.28
C LEU A 63 -10.93 -17.43 20.13
N LYS A 64 -10.13 -16.36 20.28
CA LYS A 64 -9.88 -15.41 19.18
C LYS A 64 -9.18 -16.08 17.99
N CYS A 65 -8.14 -16.87 18.22
CA CYS A 65 -7.48 -17.63 17.17
C CYS A 65 -8.41 -18.65 16.50
N LYS A 66 -9.24 -19.35 17.29
CA LYS A 66 -10.22 -20.31 16.79
C LYS A 66 -11.27 -19.64 15.89
N ASP A 67 -11.78 -18.49 16.29
CA ASP A 67 -12.89 -17.84 15.60
C ASP A 67 -12.45 -17.07 14.33
N ASP A 68 -11.21 -16.55 14.25
CA ASP A 68 -10.64 -16.02 13.00
C ASP A 68 -9.95 -17.12 12.16
N CYS A 69 -10.41 -17.34 10.94
CA CYS A 69 -9.94 -18.41 10.06
C CYS A 69 -8.48 -18.30 9.56
N LEU A 70 -7.86 -17.10 9.60
CA LEU A 70 -6.45 -16.90 9.22
C LEU A 70 -5.50 -17.48 10.27
N CYS A 71 -5.92 -17.52 11.54
CA CYS A 71 -5.04 -17.94 12.63
C CYS A 71 -4.70 -19.43 12.58
N ALA A 72 -3.42 -19.75 12.78
CA ALA A 72 -2.87 -21.11 12.83
C ALA A 72 -2.08 -21.40 14.13
N SER A 73 -1.61 -20.36 14.83
CA SER A 73 -1.02 -20.42 16.18
C SER A 73 -1.14 -19.07 16.88
N MET A 74 -0.74 -18.98 18.15
CA MET A 74 -0.76 -17.71 18.89
C MET A 74 0.43 -17.58 19.84
N ASN A 75 0.87 -16.34 20.07
CA ASN A 75 1.78 -15.99 21.16
C ASN A 75 0.95 -15.34 22.30
N TYR A 76 1.17 -15.74 23.54
CA TYR A 76 0.50 -15.16 24.71
C TYR A 76 1.49 -14.74 25.80
N PHE A 77 1.31 -13.52 26.33
CA PHE A 77 2.21 -12.88 27.30
C PHE A 77 1.50 -12.66 28.64
N PRO A 78 1.47 -13.66 29.56
CA PRO A 78 0.69 -13.59 30.80
C PRO A 78 0.99 -12.41 31.74
N LEU A 79 2.14 -11.75 31.57
CA LEU A 79 2.54 -10.58 32.36
C LEU A 79 2.27 -9.23 31.68
N SER A 80 1.90 -9.22 30.40
CA SER A 80 1.55 -7.96 29.71
C SER A 80 0.10 -7.57 29.97
N LYS A 81 -0.13 -6.27 30.18
CA LYS A 81 -1.47 -5.68 30.38
C LYS A 81 -2.17 -5.29 29.08
N GLU A 82 -1.40 -5.13 28.01
CA GLU A 82 -1.87 -4.68 26.69
C GLU A 82 -1.20 -5.53 25.61
N ASN A 83 -1.88 -5.76 24.48
CA ASN A 83 -1.39 -6.54 23.34
C ASN A 83 -0.78 -7.89 23.76
N ASN A 84 -1.40 -8.52 24.77
CA ASN A 84 -0.90 -9.72 25.43
C ASN A 84 -1.27 -11.02 24.67
N CYS A 85 -2.06 -10.91 23.61
CA CYS A 85 -2.39 -11.97 22.67
C CYS A 85 -1.98 -11.53 21.26
N GLU A 86 -1.12 -12.30 20.61
CA GLU A 86 -0.72 -12.13 19.21
C GLU A 86 -1.24 -13.32 18.41
N LEU A 87 -2.01 -13.07 17.33
CA LEU A 87 -2.51 -14.12 16.44
C LEU A 87 -1.58 -14.29 15.23
N ASN A 88 -1.19 -15.52 14.94
CA ASN A 88 -0.23 -15.85 13.88
C ASN A 88 -0.92 -16.51 12.67
N GLU A 89 -0.54 -16.11 11.45
CA GLU A 89 -1.05 -16.69 10.19
C GLU A 89 -0.37 -18.03 9.81
N ALA A 90 0.69 -18.38 10.54
CA ALA A 90 1.47 -19.60 10.44
C ALA A 90 1.62 -20.30 11.81
N ASN A 91 2.31 -21.44 11.84
CA ASN A 91 2.63 -22.20 13.05
C ASN A 91 4.07 -22.78 12.95
N LYS A 92 4.52 -23.46 14.01
CA LYS A 92 5.86 -24.07 14.10
C LYS A 92 6.15 -25.15 13.03
N ASP A 93 5.12 -25.81 12.51
CA ASP A 93 5.27 -26.91 11.54
C ASP A 93 5.43 -26.34 10.11
N MET A 94 4.79 -25.20 9.84
CA MET A 94 4.98 -24.40 8.62
C MET A 94 6.29 -23.62 8.64
N GLU A 95 6.60 -22.96 9.76
CA GLU A 95 7.69 -21.98 9.89
C GLU A 95 8.60 -22.29 11.11
N PRO A 96 9.26 -23.46 11.16
CA PRO A 96 10.05 -23.90 12.31
C PRO A 96 11.24 -22.97 12.62
N ALA A 97 11.76 -22.25 11.62
CA ALA A 97 12.83 -21.28 11.78
C ALA A 97 12.38 -19.98 12.46
N ALA A 98 11.08 -19.68 12.46
CA ALA A 98 10.49 -18.47 13.04
C ALA A 98 10.17 -18.61 14.55
N ILE A 99 10.28 -19.81 15.13
CA ILE A 99 10.21 -20.02 16.57
C ILE A 99 11.47 -19.43 17.23
N LYS A 100 11.29 -18.37 18.03
CA LYS A 100 12.37 -17.65 18.73
C LYS A 100 12.14 -17.64 20.24
N TRP A 101 13.23 -17.59 21.01
CA TRP A 101 13.16 -17.37 22.45
C TRP A 101 12.77 -15.92 22.77
N ARG A 102 11.80 -15.72 23.66
CA ARG A 102 11.37 -14.41 24.16
C ARG A 102 10.83 -14.57 25.58
N GLN A 103 11.51 -13.96 26.56
CA GLN A 103 11.17 -14.08 27.97
C GLN A 103 9.71 -13.70 28.25
N GLY A 104 8.98 -14.57 28.95
CA GLY A 104 7.59 -14.34 29.33
C GLY A 104 6.56 -14.40 28.18
N GLY A 105 6.97 -14.75 26.96
CA GLY A 105 6.07 -15.16 25.88
C GLY A 105 5.89 -16.68 25.87
N ASN A 106 4.66 -17.14 25.66
CA ASN A 106 4.32 -18.55 25.50
C ASN A 106 3.69 -18.75 24.11
N TYR A 107 4.23 -19.68 23.33
CA TYR A 107 3.68 -20.09 22.04
C TYR A 107 2.66 -21.23 22.24
N TYR A 108 1.59 -21.23 21.46
CA TYR A 108 0.57 -22.28 21.44
C TYR A 108 0.13 -22.60 20.00
N ASP A 109 0.03 -23.89 19.66
CA ASP A 109 -0.55 -24.35 18.40
C ASP A 109 -2.08 -24.30 18.42
N LEU A 110 -2.71 -24.04 17.27
CA LEU A 110 -4.15 -24.25 17.11
C LEU A 110 -4.45 -25.73 16.84
N VAL A 111 -4.39 -26.55 17.90
CA VAL A 111 -4.58 -28.00 17.85
C VAL A 111 -6.00 -28.36 17.39
N ARG A 112 -6.10 -28.94 16.19
CA ARG A 112 -7.35 -29.26 15.48
C ARG A 112 -7.48 -30.76 15.27
N SER A 113 -8.71 -31.24 15.10
CA SER A 113 -9.01 -32.55 14.51
C SER A 113 -10.32 -32.50 13.72
N TYR A 114 -10.45 -33.40 12.73
CA TYR A 114 -11.64 -33.45 11.86
C TYR A 114 -12.32 -34.81 11.99
N THR A 115 -13.60 -34.78 12.35
CA THR A 115 -14.48 -35.95 12.42
C THR A 115 -15.60 -35.80 11.38
N VAL A 116 -16.28 -36.89 11.04
CA VAL A 116 -17.36 -36.86 10.05
C VAL A 116 -18.61 -37.45 10.68
N LYS A 117 -19.78 -36.83 10.47
CA LYS A 117 -21.02 -37.30 11.11
C LYS A 117 -21.37 -38.74 10.67
N GLY A 118 -21.08 -39.71 11.52
CA GLY A 118 -21.22 -41.15 11.27
C GLY A 118 -19.91 -41.96 11.19
N GLU A 119 -18.73 -41.31 11.21
CA GLU A 119 -17.40 -41.96 11.15
C GLU A 119 -16.39 -41.25 12.07
N ASP A 120 -15.61 -42.02 12.84
CA ASP A 120 -14.72 -41.48 13.88
C ASP A 120 -13.57 -40.60 13.38
N LYS A 121 -13.20 -40.69 12.10
CA LYS A 121 -12.06 -39.96 11.51
C LYS A 121 -12.34 -39.48 10.09
N TYR A 122 -12.01 -38.23 9.82
CA TYR A 122 -11.88 -37.71 8.46
C TYR A 122 -10.73 -38.40 7.70
N THR A 123 -10.91 -38.62 6.39
CA THR A 123 -9.86 -39.10 5.49
C THR A 123 -9.88 -38.30 4.18
N PRO A 124 -8.78 -37.62 3.78
CA PRO A 124 -8.79 -36.71 2.62
C PRO A 124 -9.23 -37.33 1.30
N GLU A 125 -8.97 -38.63 1.10
CA GLU A 125 -9.32 -39.38 -0.11
C GLU A 125 -10.82 -39.67 -0.26
N LYS A 126 -11.58 -39.66 0.84
CA LYS A 126 -12.98 -40.13 0.89
C LYS A 126 -13.99 -39.05 1.25
N HIS A 127 -13.52 -37.95 1.85
CA HIS A 127 -14.38 -36.92 2.43
C HIS A 127 -14.00 -35.55 1.88
N HIS A 128 -15.01 -34.78 1.46
CA HIS A 128 -14.82 -33.39 1.07
C HIS A 128 -14.51 -32.54 2.33
N CYS A 129 -13.49 -31.70 2.25
CA CYS A 129 -13.22 -30.76 3.33
C CYS A 129 -14.36 -29.75 3.44
N ILE A 130 -14.90 -29.61 4.65
CA ILE A 130 -15.80 -28.52 5.02
C ILE A 130 -15.41 -28.08 6.43
N ASN A 131 -14.78 -26.91 6.54
CA ASN A 131 -14.45 -26.22 7.79
C ASN A 131 -15.14 -24.84 7.92
N ARG A 132 -15.81 -24.37 6.86
CA ARG A 132 -16.54 -23.09 6.72
C ARG A 132 -15.67 -21.83 6.58
N CYS A 133 -14.35 -21.92 6.50
CA CYS A 133 -13.49 -20.75 6.34
C CYS A 133 -13.61 -20.05 4.97
N CYS A 134 -14.23 -20.67 3.97
CA CYS A 134 -14.57 -20.02 2.69
C CYS A 134 -16.04 -19.54 2.63
N HIS A 135 -16.84 -19.71 3.69
CA HIS A 135 -18.25 -19.29 3.71
C HIS A 135 -18.43 -17.77 3.53
N ILE A 136 -17.56 -16.99 4.17
CA ILE A 136 -17.31 -15.59 3.83
C ILE A 136 -15.93 -15.60 3.20
N ASN A 137 -15.83 -15.42 1.88
CA ASN A 137 -14.55 -15.57 1.15
C ASN A 137 -13.46 -14.65 1.77
N PRO A 138 -12.41 -15.20 2.41
CA PRO A 138 -11.37 -14.41 3.06
C PRO A 138 -10.37 -13.83 2.07
N CYS A 139 -10.35 -14.31 0.82
CA CYS A 139 -9.46 -13.87 -0.24
C CYS A 139 -9.90 -12.52 -0.80
N LEU A 140 -8.99 -11.56 -0.81
CA LEU A 140 -9.20 -10.21 -1.32
C LEU A 140 -9.05 -10.17 -2.84
N ASN A 141 -9.39 -9.01 -3.43
CA ASN A 141 -9.05 -8.67 -4.83
C ASN A 141 -9.52 -9.69 -5.90
N GLY A 142 -10.58 -10.46 -5.61
CA GLY A 142 -11.12 -11.48 -6.52
C GLY A 142 -10.46 -12.86 -6.43
N GLY A 143 -9.68 -13.13 -5.37
CA GLY A 143 -9.14 -14.46 -5.10
C GLY A 143 -10.20 -15.51 -4.79
N VAL A 144 -9.91 -16.76 -5.16
CA VAL A 144 -10.79 -17.92 -4.93
C VAL A 144 -10.29 -18.72 -3.72
N CYS A 145 -11.14 -18.89 -2.71
CA CYS A 145 -10.84 -19.64 -1.50
C CYS A 145 -11.11 -21.14 -1.70
N GLN A 146 -10.24 -21.99 -1.16
CA GLN A 146 -10.48 -23.43 -0.97
C GLN A 146 -10.19 -23.83 0.48
N GLU A 147 -11.08 -24.64 1.08
CA GLU A 147 -10.97 -25.06 2.48
C GLU A 147 -9.99 -26.23 2.65
N ILE A 148 -9.19 -26.16 3.73
CA ILE A 148 -8.15 -27.15 4.05
C ILE A 148 -8.48 -27.83 5.39
N CYS A 149 -8.54 -29.16 5.36
CA CYS A 149 -8.87 -30.01 6.52
C CYS A 149 -7.66 -30.84 6.97
N ASP A 150 -6.50 -30.19 6.96
CA ASP A 150 -5.27 -30.65 7.61
C ASP A 150 -5.17 -30.01 9.01
N THR A 151 -4.49 -30.70 9.92
CA THR A 151 -4.26 -30.30 11.31
C THR A 151 -2.98 -29.49 11.49
N HIS A 152 -2.02 -29.58 10.54
CA HIS A 152 -0.70 -28.96 10.63
C HIS A 152 -0.51 -27.71 9.73
N SER A 153 -1.37 -27.47 8.74
CA SER A 153 -1.32 -26.28 7.88
C SER A 153 -2.50 -25.30 8.12
N THR A 154 -2.62 -24.27 7.27
CA THR A 154 -3.69 -23.25 7.31
C THR A 154 -5.09 -23.87 7.15
N ARG A 155 -6.15 -23.12 7.48
CA ARG A 155 -7.54 -23.57 7.27
C ARG A 155 -8.07 -23.32 5.86
N PHE A 156 -7.38 -22.51 5.07
CA PHE A 156 -7.71 -22.27 3.66
C PHE A 156 -6.47 -21.86 2.87
N ASN A 157 -6.56 -21.93 1.55
CA ASN A 157 -5.67 -21.27 0.61
C ASN A 157 -6.46 -20.28 -0.27
N CYS A 158 -5.75 -19.34 -0.88
CA CYS A 158 -6.31 -18.40 -1.86
C CYS A 158 -5.61 -18.58 -3.21
N THR A 159 -6.37 -18.95 -4.25
CA THR A 159 -5.89 -18.85 -5.64
C THR A 159 -6.07 -17.41 -6.11
N CYS A 160 -4.96 -16.69 -6.24
CA CYS A 160 -4.96 -15.27 -6.58
C CYS A 160 -4.98 -15.01 -8.09
N PRO A 161 -5.66 -13.93 -8.55
CA PRO A 161 -5.55 -13.47 -9.93
C PRO A 161 -4.11 -13.15 -10.33
N ASN A 162 -3.84 -13.13 -11.63
CA ASN A 162 -2.48 -12.93 -12.15
C ASN A 162 -1.81 -11.63 -11.67
N THR A 163 -2.59 -10.60 -11.32
CA THR A 163 -2.13 -9.29 -10.80
C THR A 163 -1.87 -9.22 -9.29
N TYR A 164 -2.30 -10.21 -8.50
CA TYR A 164 -2.21 -10.19 -7.03
C TYR A 164 -1.46 -11.39 -6.43
N SER A 165 -0.88 -11.22 -5.24
CA SER A 165 -0.12 -12.20 -4.46
C SER A 165 -0.34 -12.01 -2.96
N GLY A 166 0.28 -12.87 -2.14
CA GLY A 166 0.08 -12.92 -0.70
C GLY A 166 -0.93 -13.97 -0.25
N GLN A 167 -0.96 -14.29 1.04
CA GLN A 167 -1.78 -15.39 1.59
C GLN A 167 -3.29 -15.18 1.37
N ARG A 168 -3.72 -13.91 1.24
CA ARG A 168 -5.10 -13.51 0.99
C ARG A 168 -5.24 -12.70 -0.30
N CYS A 169 -4.27 -12.77 -1.21
CA CYS A 169 -4.23 -11.94 -2.43
C CYS A 169 -4.20 -10.44 -2.16
N GLU A 170 -3.66 -10.04 -1.00
CA GLU A 170 -3.67 -8.68 -0.48
C GLU A 170 -2.66 -7.76 -1.18
N LYS A 171 -1.57 -8.31 -1.74
CA LYS A 171 -0.48 -7.55 -2.37
C LYS A 171 -0.63 -7.49 -3.89
N MET A 172 -0.43 -6.31 -4.47
CA MET A 172 -0.30 -6.14 -5.92
C MET A 172 1.07 -6.63 -6.37
N LYS A 173 1.13 -7.57 -7.32
CA LYS A 173 2.40 -8.01 -7.95
C LYS A 173 3.06 -6.90 -8.77
N HIS A 174 2.26 -5.95 -9.24
CA HIS A 174 2.68 -4.92 -10.20
C HIS A 174 2.24 -3.52 -9.75
N PRO A 175 2.88 -2.93 -8.71
CA PRO A 175 2.57 -1.59 -8.24
C PRO A 175 2.86 -0.56 -9.34
N ARG A 176 1.99 0.46 -9.44
CA ARG A 176 2.00 1.48 -10.52
C ARG A 176 2.39 2.86 -10.02
N SER A 177 2.39 3.06 -8.71
CA SER A 177 2.66 4.34 -8.05
C SER A 177 3.15 4.11 -6.62
N CYS A 178 3.72 5.15 -5.99
CA CYS A 178 4.02 5.11 -4.56
C CYS A 178 2.78 4.83 -3.70
N LYS A 179 1.56 5.21 -4.14
CA LYS A 179 0.32 4.88 -3.45
C LYS A 179 0.03 3.37 -3.45
N ASP A 180 0.42 2.65 -4.50
CA ASP A 180 0.27 1.20 -4.57
C ASP A 180 1.37 0.49 -3.75
N ILE A 181 2.56 1.08 -3.68
CA ILE A 181 3.63 0.67 -2.75
C ILE A 181 3.15 0.77 -1.29
N ALA A 182 2.54 1.89 -0.89
CA ALA A 182 1.94 2.06 0.44
C ALA A 182 0.82 1.04 0.70
N LYS A 183 -0.11 0.86 -0.25
CA LYS A 183 -1.15 -0.19 -0.17
C LYS A 183 -0.62 -1.61 -0.04
N ASN A 184 0.57 -1.90 -0.54
CA ASN A 184 1.25 -3.19 -0.37
C ASN A 184 1.87 -3.38 1.04
N GLY A 185 1.69 -2.43 1.96
CA GLY A 185 2.19 -2.47 3.33
C GLY A 185 3.55 -1.80 3.54
N ALA A 186 4.05 -1.02 2.57
CA ALA A 186 5.28 -0.25 2.76
C ALA A 186 5.03 0.99 3.61
N SER A 187 5.77 1.14 4.70
CA SER A 187 5.67 2.25 5.66
C SER A 187 6.92 3.12 5.77
N THR A 188 7.94 2.85 4.95
CA THR A 188 9.26 3.51 4.98
C THR A 188 9.51 4.30 3.70
N SER A 189 10.05 5.51 3.82
CA SER A 189 10.42 6.32 2.65
C SER A 189 11.71 5.79 2.01
N GLY A 190 11.78 5.69 0.68
CA GLY A 190 12.89 5.03 -0.02
C GLY A 190 12.73 4.95 -1.54
N LYS A 191 13.71 4.37 -2.24
CA LYS A 191 13.55 3.97 -3.65
C LYS A 191 12.71 2.68 -3.73
N TYR A 192 11.77 2.65 -4.66
CA TYR A 192 10.89 1.51 -4.95
C TYR A 192 10.74 1.31 -6.47
N ASP A 193 10.67 0.06 -6.90
CA ASP A 193 10.37 -0.29 -8.29
C ASP A 193 8.87 -0.27 -8.57
N ILE A 194 8.48 0.40 -9.65
CA ILE A 194 7.12 0.38 -10.20
C ILE A 194 7.16 0.04 -11.69
N LEU A 195 6.00 -0.27 -12.26
CA LEU A 195 5.85 -0.71 -13.65
C LEU A 195 4.95 0.25 -14.44
N ASN A 196 5.39 0.72 -15.61
CA ASN A 196 4.60 1.59 -16.49
C ASN A 196 3.46 0.83 -17.23
N SER A 197 2.68 1.53 -18.05
CA SER A 197 1.59 0.97 -18.88
C SER A 197 1.96 -0.33 -19.62
N ASP A 198 3.19 -0.37 -20.11
CA ASP A 198 3.74 -1.38 -21.00
C ASP A 198 4.43 -2.53 -20.22
N ASN A 199 4.44 -2.42 -18.89
CA ASN A 199 5.09 -3.30 -17.92
C ASN A 199 6.64 -3.23 -17.93
N GLU A 200 7.18 -2.12 -18.42
CA GLU A 200 8.59 -1.78 -18.22
C GLU A 200 8.79 -1.27 -16.78
N ARG A 201 9.89 -1.66 -16.15
CA ARG A 201 10.21 -1.32 -14.76
C ARG A 201 11.03 -0.05 -14.70
N PHE A 202 10.68 0.85 -13.77
CA PHE A 202 11.52 1.98 -13.39
C PHE A 202 11.42 2.25 -11.89
N SER A 203 12.52 2.72 -11.29
CA SER A 203 12.58 3.00 -9.86
C SER A 203 12.21 4.46 -9.58
N VAL A 204 11.42 4.69 -8.52
CA VAL A 204 11.03 6.03 -8.05
C VAL A 204 11.35 6.17 -6.56
N TYR A 205 11.60 7.40 -6.09
CA TYR A 205 11.67 7.66 -4.65
C TYR A 205 10.28 8.01 -4.10
N CYS A 206 9.83 7.22 -3.15
CA CYS A 206 8.58 7.41 -2.42
C CYS A 206 8.87 8.01 -1.04
N ASP A 207 8.22 9.12 -0.73
CA ASP A 207 8.01 9.60 0.63
C ASP A 207 6.63 9.12 1.11
N LEU A 208 6.65 8.27 2.13
CA LEU A 208 5.49 7.60 2.71
C LEU A 208 5.17 8.12 4.13
N GLN A 209 5.93 9.10 4.63
CA GLN A 209 6.01 9.38 6.08
C GLN A 209 5.96 10.86 6.44
N SER A 210 6.32 11.78 5.53
CA SER A 210 6.48 13.19 5.92
C SER A 210 5.16 13.96 6.11
N GLU A 211 4.09 13.53 5.45
CA GLU A 211 2.80 14.23 5.44
C GLU A 211 1.62 13.24 5.56
N HIS A 212 1.04 13.13 6.75
CA HIS A 212 -0.07 12.20 7.03
C HIS A 212 -1.26 12.40 6.06
N GLY A 213 -1.83 11.29 5.58
CA GLY A 213 -2.92 11.31 4.59
C GLY A 213 -2.44 11.48 3.14
N PHE A 214 -1.13 11.55 2.89
CA PHE A 214 -0.54 11.69 1.57
C PHE A 214 0.65 10.75 1.36
N VAL A 215 0.78 10.27 0.12
CA VAL A 215 1.96 9.56 -0.37
C VAL A 215 2.53 10.33 -1.56
N TRP A 216 3.84 10.55 -1.57
CA TRP A 216 4.52 11.44 -2.52
C TRP A 216 5.59 10.70 -3.33
N THR A 217 5.60 10.92 -4.64
CA THR A 217 6.61 10.45 -5.59
C THR A 217 7.51 11.62 -6.00
N LEU A 218 8.83 11.49 -5.81
CA LEU A 218 9.80 12.50 -6.27
C LEU A 218 9.89 12.46 -7.80
N ILE A 219 9.68 13.61 -8.47
CA ILE A 219 9.84 13.72 -9.94
C ILE A 219 11.10 14.48 -10.36
N GLN A 220 11.61 15.37 -9.50
CA GLN A 220 12.78 16.19 -9.79
C GLN A 220 13.41 16.72 -8.49
N SER A 221 14.72 16.56 -8.30
CA SER A 221 15.51 17.19 -7.24
C SER A 221 16.81 17.74 -7.82
N PHE A 222 17.29 18.86 -7.28
CA PHE A 222 18.60 19.39 -7.64
C PHE A 222 19.08 20.43 -6.62
N SER A 223 20.37 20.75 -6.61
CA SER A 223 20.92 21.88 -5.84
C SER A 223 21.02 23.18 -6.67
N PHE A 224 21.03 24.31 -5.97
CA PHE A 224 21.12 25.66 -6.53
C PHE A 224 22.36 25.85 -7.42
N SER A 225 23.45 25.12 -7.17
CA SER A 225 24.63 25.04 -8.03
C SER A 225 24.28 24.59 -9.46
N LYS A 226 23.41 23.58 -9.61
CA LYS A 226 22.95 22.99 -10.88
C LYS A 226 21.83 23.78 -11.57
N ARG A 227 21.38 24.92 -11.02
CA ARG A 227 20.25 25.72 -11.57
C ARG A 227 20.34 25.99 -13.07
N ASN A 228 21.55 26.12 -13.64
CA ASN A 228 21.74 26.41 -15.06
C ASN A 228 21.13 25.34 -15.97
N THR A 229 21.31 24.05 -15.63
CA THR A 229 20.76 22.89 -16.35
C THR A 229 19.22 22.94 -16.38
N PHE A 230 18.62 23.26 -15.23
CA PHE A 230 17.17 23.15 -15.03
C PHE A 230 16.39 24.43 -15.35
N ASN A 231 17.01 25.61 -15.28
CA ASN A 231 16.37 26.91 -15.53
C ASN A 231 15.66 26.99 -16.90
N TYR A 232 16.03 26.12 -17.85
CA TYR A 232 15.51 26.07 -19.21
C TYR A 232 14.93 24.68 -19.58
N ALA A 233 14.40 24.00 -18.56
CA ALA A 233 13.73 22.71 -18.67
C ALA A 233 12.37 22.73 -17.96
N GLY A 234 11.34 23.26 -18.64
CA GLY A 234 9.94 23.06 -18.24
C GLY A 234 9.61 21.58 -18.12
N PHE A 235 8.61 21.20 -17.32
CA PHE A 235 8.29 19.78 -17.11
C PHE A 235 7.79 19.06 -18.38
N GLY A 236 7.16 19.78 -19.31
CA GLY A 236 6.80 19.26 -20.64
C GLY A 236 7.97 19.00 -21.60
N LYS A 237 9.21 19.36 -21.24
CA LYS A 237 10.42 19.08 -22.02
C LYS A 237 11.09 17.82 -21.48
N ASN A 238 11.45 16.88 -22.35
CA ASN A 238 12.25 15.74 -21.89
C ASN A 238 13.65 16.21 -21.47
N LEU A 239 13.98 15.90 -20.22
CA LEU A 239 15.30 16.02 -19.62
C LEU A 239 15.33 14.90 -18.58
N GLU A 240 15.72 13.73 -19.04
CA GLU A 240 15.98 12.56 -18.19
C GLU A 240 17.39 12.68 -17.60
N ILE A 241 17.55 12.24 -16.36
CA ILE A 241 18.83 12.18 -15.67
C ILE A 241 18.90 10.79 -15.06
N ASP A 242 19.82 9.97 -15.60
CA ASP A 242 19.88 8.54 -15.33
C ASP A 242 19.90 8.24 -13.82
N ILE A 243 18.99 7.35 -13.39
CA ILE A 243 18.82 7.01 -11.97
C ILE A 243 19.86 5.95 -11.62
N GLU A 244 21.06 6.39 -11.24
CA GLU A 244 22.12 5.49 -10.75
C GLU A 244 21.62 4.57 -9.62
N GLU A 245 22.16 3.35 -9.59
CA GLU A 245 21.94 2.40 -8.49
C GLU A 245 22.50 2.97 -7.17
N GLY A 246 21.84 2.67 -6.05
CA GLY A 246 22.15 3.26 -4.74
C GLY A 246 21.18 4.36 -4.32
N GLU A 247 21.66 5.44 -3.70
CA GLU A 247 20.83 6.50 -3.11
C GLU A 247 20.23 7.48 -4.15
N VAL A 248 19.39 8.41 -3.69
CA VAL A 248 18.87 9.50 -4.54
C VAL A 248 19.89 10.63 -4.63
N ASN A 249 20.30 10.98 -5.85
CA ASN A 249 21.11 12.16 -6.08
C ASN A 249 20.28 13.45 -5.92
N TRP A 250 20.12 13.92 -4.68
CA TRP A 250 19.38 15.14 -4.38
C TRP A 250 19.95 16.41 -5.06
N ASN A 251 21.21 16.37 -5.50
CA ASN A 251 21.86 17.46 -6.22
C ASN A 251 21.51 17.51 -7.72
N GLU A 252 21.17 16.38 -8.34
CA GLU A 252 20.81 16.29 -9.76
C GLU A 252 20.03 14.99 -10.05
N PHE A 253 18.70 15.08 -10.08
CA PHE A 253 17.77 13.98 -10.34
C PHE A 253 16.53 14.50 -11.09
N ARG A 254 16.08 13.79 -12.13
CA ARG A 254 14.83 14.08 -12.84
C ARG A 254 14.33 12.86 -13.61
N LEU A 255 13.09 12.48 -13.37
CA LEU A 255 12.39 11.46 -14.15
C LEU A 255 12.16 11.93 -15.60
N SER A 256 12.07 10.99 -16.53
CA SER A 256 11.76 11.27 -17.94
C SER A 256 10.39 11.90 -18.11
N LEU A 257 10.15 12.55 -19.25
CA LEU A 257 8.85 13.13 -19.59
C LEU A 257 7.73 12.07 -19.54
N SER A 258 7.96 10.87 -20.08
CA SER A 258 6.96 9.79 -20.08
C SER A 258 6.72 9.24 -18.68
N GLN A 259 7.75 9.06 -17.86
CA GLN A 259 7.62 8.66 -16.45
C GLN A 259 6.82 9.70 -15.65
N MET A 260 7.08 11.00 -15.85
CA MET A 260 6.32 12.07 -15.19
C MET A 260 4.86 12.11 -15.66
N GLN A 261 4.59 12.02 -16.97
CA GLN A 261 3.22 11.98 -17.51
C GLN A 261 2.44 10.76 -16.98
N TYR A 262 3.09 9.60 -16.92
CA TYR A 262 2.53 8.38 -16.35
C TYR A 262 2.18 8.54 -14.86
N LEU A 263 3.10 9.09 -14.05
CA LEU A 263 2.88 9.32 -12.62
C LEU A 263 1.83 10.38 -12.34
N ALA A 264 1.71 11.42 -13.18
CA ALA A 264 0.68 12.45 -13.05
C ALA A 264 -0.74 11.84 -13.14
N ASN A 265 -0.96 10.87 -14.04
CA ASN A 265 -2.23 10.14 -14.16
C ASN A 265 -2.57 9.26 -12.94
N HIS A 266 -1.58 8.91 -12.12
CA HIS A 266 -1.75 8.16 -10.87
C HIS A 266 -1.76 9.09 -9.63
N SER A 267 -1.74 10.40 -9.84
CA SER A 267 -1.59 11.42 -8.80
C SER A 267 -2.75 12.42 -8.82
N THR A 268 -2.87 13.21 -7.75
CA THR A 268 -3.95 14.20 -7.58
C THR A 268 -3.44 15.57 -7.15
N HIS A 269 -2.24 15.64 -6.59
CA HIS A 269 -1.62 16.86 -6.06
C HIS A 269 -0.18 16.99 -6.54
N LEU A 270 0.34 18.21 -6.54
CA LEU A 270 1.75 18.52 -6.72
C LEU A 270 2.23 19.31 -5.51
N ARG A 271 3.49 19.09 -5.08
CA ARG A 271 4.15 19.99 -4.12
C ARG A 271 5.56 20.34 -4.55
N ALA A 272 6.02 21.51 -4.11
CA ALA A 272 7.41 21.95 -4.20
C ALA A 272 7.95 22.21 -2.79
N THR A 273 9.18 21.77 -2.52
CA THR A 273 9.85 21.88 -1.20
C THR A 273 11.30 22.31 -1.35
N CYS A 274 11.82 23.11 -0.41
CA CYS A 274 13.25 23.36 -0.28
C CYS A 274 13.91 22.41 0.74
N ASN A 275 15.16 22.01 0.48
CA ASN A 275 16.05 21.26 1.38
C ASN A 275 15.44 19.98 2.01
N PHE A 276 14.52 19.28 1.34
CA PHE A 276 13.81 18.14 1.94
C PHE A 276 14.76 17.04 2.46
N SER A 277 15.88 16.83 1.76
CA SER A 277 16.91 15.84 2.08
C SER A 277 17.72 16.10 3.35
N THR A 278 17.66 17.33 3.90
CA THR A 278 18.41 17.72 5.12
C THR A 278 17.48 18.20 6.23
N ASP A 279 16.40 18.89 5.87
CA ASP A 279 15.52 19.59 6.79
C ASP A 279 14.18 18.83 7.00
N GLY A 280 13.95 17.75 6.24
CA GLY A 280 12.66 17.05 6.18
C GLY A 280 11.56 17.88 5.51
N LEU A 281 10.30 17.55 5.82
CA LEU A 281 9.18 18.40 5.42
C LEU A 281 9.15 19.68 6.25
N GLN A 282 9.19 20.82 5.56
CA GLN A 282 9.10 22.15 6.15
C GLN A 282 8.10 22.97 5.36
N TYR A 283 7.15 23.63 6.04
CA TYR A 283 6.12 24.46 5.40
C TYR A 283 6.59 25.89 5.08
N THR A 284 7.78 26.30 5.54
CA THR A 284 8.45 27.54 5.07
C THR A 284 9.19 27.25 3.76
N ASP A 285 8.90 28.04 2.72
CA ASP A 285 9.28 27.73 1.34
C ASP A 285 8.74 26.36 0.89
N TYR A 286 7.41 26.31 0.82
CA TYR A 286 6.59 25.17 0.41
C TYR A 286 5.43 25.67 -0.46
N ALA A 287 5.05 24.89 -1.47
CA ALA A 287 3.80 25.11 -2.20
C ALA A 287 3.11 23.76 -2.48
N ARG A 288 1.79 23.67 -2.26
CA ARG A 288 0.95 22.54 -2.69
C ARG A 288 -0.26 23.01 -3.47
N ALA A 289 -0.55 22.33 -4.57
CA ALA A 289 -1.75 22.49 -5.36
C ALA A 289 -2.31 21.13 -5.79
N LYS A 290 -3.57 21.13 -6.25
CA LYS A 290 -4.14 19.99 -6.98
C LYS A 290 -3.57 19.98 -8.40
N LEU A 291 -3.35 18.81 -8.97
CA LEU A 291 -2.98 18.64 -10.39
C LEU A 291 -4.15 19.01 -11.31
N ALA A 292 -5.39 18.79 -10.88
CA ALA A 292 -6.57 19.30 -11.58
C ALA A 292 -6.55 20.84 -11.65
N GLY A 293 -6.43 21.39 -12.87
CA GLY A 293 -6.26 22.82 -13.14
C GLY A 293 -4.78 23.26 -13.32
N HIS A 294 -3.83 22.49 -12.77
CA HIS A 294 -2.40 22.68 -12.99
C HIS A 294 -1.90 21.75 -14.11
N ASP A 295 -2.01 22.19 -15.37
CA ASP A 295 -1.32 21.52 -16.47
C ASP A 295 0.21 21.70 -16.31
N ILE A 296 0.83 20.75 -15.62
CA ILE A 296 2.26 20.74 -15.37
C ILE A 296 3.08 20.26 -16.58
N PHE A 297 2.50 20.06 -17.76
CA PHE A 297 3.27 19.77 -18.99
C PHE A 297 3.13 20.87 -20.05
N GLY A 298 2.05 21.63 -20.04
CA GLY A 298 1.82 22.76 -20.95
C GLY A 298 2.68 24.01 -20.72
N THR A 299 2.31 25.06 -21.45
CA THR A 299 3.00 26.36 -21.53
C THR A 299 2.04 27.50 -21.21
N TRP A 300 2.29 28.24 -20.12
CA TRP A 300 1.42 29.30 -19.58
C TRP A 300 2.15 30.20 -18.55
N ASP A 301 1.60 31.39 -18.29
CA ASP A 301 2.10 32.40 -17.33
C ASP A 301 0.87 33.10 -16.72
N THR A 302 0.29 32.49 -15.69
CA THR A 302 -1.06 32.81 -15.19
C THR A 302 -1.16 32.71 -13.67
N CYS A 303 -2.18 33.35 -13.09
CA CYS A 303 -2.59 33.06 -11.72
C CYS A 303 -3.06 31.60 -11.61
N GLN A 304 -2.50 30.85 -10.67
CA GLN A 304 -2.79 29.43 -10.44
C GLN A 304 -3.21 29.17 -8.99
N MET A 305 -4.17 28.27 -8.79
CA MET A 305 -4.78 28.00 -7.49
C MET A 305 -3.96 27.02 -6.65
N TYR A 306 -3.52 27.47 -5.47
CA TYR A 306 -2.80 26.67 -4.47
C TYR A 306 -3.68 26.39 -3.25
N GLU A 307 -3.60 25.17 -2.72
CA GLU A 307 -4.19 24.85 -1.41
C GLU A 307 -3.43 25.59 -0.30
N TYR A 308 -2.11 25.63 -0.41
CA TYR A 308 -1.20 26.37 0.46
C TYR A 308 0.05 26.78 -0.32
N VAL A 309 0.48 28.02 -0.16
CA VAL A 309 1.80 28.50 -0.62
C VAL A 309 2.41 29.36 0.47
N ASN A 310 3.70 29.16 0.73
CA ASN A 310 4.52 29.93 1.65
C ASN A 310 5.88 30.16 1.01
N ILE A 311 6.28 31.43 0.93
CA ILE A 311 7.57 31.88 0.39
C ILE A 311 8.15 32.86 1.41
N ARG A 312 9.30 32.53 1.98
CA ARG A 312 10.03 33.32 2.99
C ARG A 312 9.17 33.67 4.22
N GLY A 313 8.27 32.75 4.62
CA GLY A 313 7.34 32.93 5.74
C GLY A 313 6.07 33.71 5.40
N VAL A 314 5.98 34.33 4.23
CA VAL A 314 4.74 34.96 3.72
C VAL A 314 3.89 33.87 3.07
N TYR A 315 2.69 33.64 3.58
CA TYR A 315 1.83 32.52 3.15
C TYR A 315 0.40 32.94 2.80
N CYS A 316 -0.26 32.12 1.99
CA CYS A 316 -1.71 32.10 1.84
C CYS A 316 -2.23 30.67 1.63
N SER A 317 -3.54 30.49 1.70
CA SER A 317 -4.21 29.19 1.54
C SER A 317 -5.49 29.34 0.74
N ASN A 318 -5.82 28.35 -0.10
CA ASN A 318 -6.90 28.40 -1.09
C ASN A 318 -6.88 29.69 -1.92
N CYS A 319 -5.71 30.02 -2.45
CA CYS A 319 -5.37 31.31 -3.03
C CYS A 319 -4.61 31.16 -4.35
N THR A 320 -4.70 32.19 -5.21
CA THR A 320 -3.95 32.24 -6.46
C THR A 320 -2.58 32.90 -6.34
N ALA A 321 -1.58 32.34 -7.01
CA ALA A 321 -0.25 32.95 -7.20
C ALA A 321 0.16 32.95 -8.68
N LEU A 322 0.93 33.94 -9.13
CA LEU A 322 1.40 34.00 -10.52
C LEU A 322 2.47 32.94 -10.73
N THR A 323 2.15 31.94 -11.54
CA THR A 323 3.02 30.81 -11.82
C THR A 323 3.27 30.72 -13.31
N LYS A 324 4.49 30.30 -13.69
CA LYS A 324 4.92 30.22 -15.09
C LYS A 324 5.60 28.91 -15.40
N GLN A 325 5.20 28.27 -16.50
CA GLN A 325 5.93 27.20 -17.15
C GLN A 325 5.94 27.39 -18.66
N ARG A 326 7.03 26.97 -19.32
CA ARG A 326 7.13 26.81 -20.77
C ARG A 326 8.33 25.94 -21.11
N GLU A 327 8.48 25.52 -22.36
CA GLU A 327 9.59 24.66 -22.78
C GLU A 327 10.99 25.20 -22.34
N ASP A 328 11.25 26.51 -22.51
CA ASP A 328 12.48 27.20 -22.11
C ASP A 328 12.50 27.73 -20.66
N ALA A 329 11.55 27.36 -19.81
CA ALA A 329 11.56 27.76 -18.40
C ALA A 329 10.93 26.69 -17.50
N SER A 330 11.72 26.21 -16.53
CA SER A 330 11.22 25.44 -15.39
C SER A 330 10.03 26.13 -14.73
N TRP A 331 9.08 25.32 -14.25
CA TRP A 331 7.94 25.75 -13.45
C TRP A 331 8.38 26.64 -12.29
N HIS A 332 7.86 27.86 -12.16
CA HIS A 332 8.23 28.76 -11.06
C HIS A 332 7.10 29.72 -10.66
N ILE A 333 7.04 30.03 -9.36
CA ILE A 333 6.15 31.06 -8.82
C ILE A 333 6.88 32.41 -8.88
N ARG A 334 6.19 33.46 -9.32
CA ARG A 334 6.67 34.84 -9.41
C ARG A 334 6.10 35.66 -8.25
N SER A 335 6.56 35.34 -7.04
CA SER A 335 6.04 35.84 -5.75
C SER A 335 5.77 37.35 -5.75
N TYR A 336 6.81 38.15 -5.93
CA TYR A 336 6.75 39.62 -5.92
C TYR A 336 5.76 40.23 -6.94
N ALA A 337 5.52 39.54 -8.06
CA ALA A 337 4.67 40.03 -9.15
C ALA A 337 3.20 39.58 -9.04
N SER A 338 2.88 38.63 -8.17
CA SER A 338 1.57 37.95 -8.12
C SER A 338 0.41 38.91 -7.87
N ILE A 339 0.46 39.69 -6.79
CA ILE A 339 -0.55 40.71 -6.48
C ILE A 339 -0.65 41.83 -7.54
N ASN A 340 0.43 42.11 -8.28
CA ASN A 340 0.44 43.18 -9.29
C ASN A 340 -0.25 42.78 -10.60
N VAL A 341 -0.53 41.48 -10.81
CA VAL A 341 -1.28 40.98 -11.97
C VAL A 341 -2.67 40.46 -11.61
N GLY A 342 -3.12 40.70 -10.37
CA GLY A 342 -4.45 40.30 -9.89
C GLY A 342 -4.55 38.89 -9.30
N CYS A 343 -3.44 38.23 -8.97
CA CYS A 343 -3.48 37.02 -8.13
C CYS A 343 -3.54 37.41 -6.64
N GLU A 344 -4.07 36.55 -5.78
CA GLU A 344 -4.32 36.86 -4.36
C GLU A 344 -3.05 36.86 -3.48
N PHE A 345 -2.00 36.13 -3.86
CA PHE A 345 -0.76 36.06 -3.11
C PHE A 345 0.08 37.35 -3.23
N ASP A 346 0.32 38.03 -2.10
CA ASP A 346 1.27 39.16 -2.04
C ASP A 346 2.64 38.74 -1.50
N GLY A 347 3.54 38.37 -2.41
CA GLY A 347 4.94 38.05 -2.09
C GLY A 347 5.88 39.26 -1.95
N LYS A 348 5.39 40.51 -1.91
CA LYS A 348 6.26 41.71 -1.88
C LYS A 348 7.08 41.85 -0.60
N THR A 349 6.54 41.47 0.56
CA THR A 349 7.22 41.61 1.85
C THR A 349 8.52 40.82 1.85
N GLY A 350 9.66 41.50 1.99
CA GLY A 350 11.01 40.92 1.87
C GLY A 350 11.38 40.39 0.47
N GLY A 351 10.57 40.66 -0.56
CA GLY A 351 10.71 40.09 -1.89
C GLY A 351 11.57 40.93 -2.84
N VAL A 352 12.30 40.27 -3.73
CA VAL A 352 13.11 40.92 -4.76
C VAL A 352 12.27 41.17 -6.01
N SER A 353 12.42 42.35 -6.64
CA SER A 353 11.72 42.64 -7.89
C SER A 353 12.16 41.67 -9.00
N GLY A 354 11.19 40.89 -9.50
CA GLY A 354 11.44 39.81 -10.47
C GLY A 354 11.85 38.46 -9.86
N GLU A 355 11.76 38.28 -8.54
CA GLU A 355 12.00 37.02 -7.83
C GLU A 355 11.20 35.85 -8.43
N LYS A 356 11.83 34.66 -8.41
CA LYS A 356 11.32 33.43 -8.99
C LYS A 356 11.64 32.27 -8.06
N ASN A 357 10.60 31.65 -7.53
CA ASN A 357 10.68 30.66 -6.47
C ASN A 357 10.52 29.23 -7.04
N PHE A 358 10.96 28.24 -6.26
CA PHE A 358 10.92 26.80 -6.53
C PHE A 358 11.66 26.26 -7.77
N GLY A 359 11.68 26.92 -8.93
CA GLY A 359 12.18 26.29 -10.17
C GLY A 359 13.19 27.04 -11.04
N LYS A 360 13.08 28.37 -11.20
CA LYS A 360 13.93 29.14 -12.13
C LYS A 360 14.69 30.26 -11.41
N PHE A 361 15.99 30.08 -11.21
CA PHE A 361 16.82 30.98 -10.41
C PHE A 361 17.74 31.83 -11.29
N GLU A 362 17.39 33.09 -11.51
CA GLU A 362 18.16 34.06 -12.29
C GLU A 362 19.05 34.92 -11.38
N LYS A 363 20.36 35.04 -11.68
CA LYS A 363 21.37 35.70 -10.82
C LYS A 363 20.98 37.11 -10.33
N LYS A 364 20.25 37.87 -11.14
CA LYS A 364 19.79 39.25 -10.88
C LYS A 364 18.53 39.36 -10.00
N HIS A 365 17.87 38.23 -9.72
CA HIS A 365 16.58 38.13 -9.04
C HIS A 365 16.62 37.08 -7.92
N LEU A 366 17.81 36.84 -7.36
CA LEU A 366 18.01 35.89 -6.26
C LEU A 366 17.58 36.51 -4.95
N ASN A 367 16.89 35.74 -4.11
CA ASN A 367 16.62 36.07 -2.73
C ASN A 367 17.25 35.00 -1.82
N PRO A 368 18.22 35.35 -0.95
CA PRO A 368 18.86 34.40 -0.05
C PRO A 368 17.91 33.91 1.05
N ASP A 369 16.90 34.71 1.44
CA ASP A 369 15.95 34.37 2.51
C ASP A 369 15.03 33.19 2.14
N HIS A 370 14.97 32.84 0.85
CA HIS A 370 14.23 31.69 0.32
C HIS A 370 15.15 30.46 0.28
N ARG A 371 14.84 29.44 1.09
CA ARG A 371 15.70 28.28 1.43
C ARG A 371 16.32 27.59 0.20
N CYS A 372 15.55 27.41 -0.88
CA CYS A 372 16.00 26.80 -2.14
C CYS A 372 17.12 27.58 -2.86
N SER A 373 17.37 28.84 -2.49
CA SER A 373 18.35 29.74 -3.10
C SER A 373 19.32 30.39 -2.09
N PHE A 374 19.23 30.02 -0.81
CA PHE A 374 20.10 30.49 0.28
C PHE A 374 21.60 30.21 0.04
N SER A 375 21.94 29.03 -0.48
CA SER A 375 23.34 28.59 -0.66
C SER A 375 23.54 27.79 -1.96
N PRO A 376 24.77 27.59 -2.46
CA PRO A 376 25.07 26.69 -3.58
C PRO A 376 24.59 25.25 -3.38
N ALA A 377 24.55 24.79 -2.12
CA ALA A 377 24.13 23.44 -1.74
C ALA A 377 22.61 23.32 -1.53
N SER A 378 21.88 24.43 -1.35
CA SER A 378 20.42 24.44 -1.16
C SER A 378 19.73 23.62 -2.24
N THR A 379 18.93 22.63 -1.83
CA THR A 379 18.22 21.76 -2.77
C THR A 379 16.76 22.17 -2.91
N LYS A 380 16.15 21.77 -4.02
CA LYS A 380 14.72 21.94 -4.23
C LYS A 380 14.11 20.78 -5.00
N GLN A 381 13.01 20.27 -4.45
CA GLN A 381 12.33 19.06 -4.92
C GLN A 381 10.94 19.43 -5.44
N HIS A 382 10.51 18.71 -6.47
CA HIS A 382 9.13 18.69 -6.94
C HIS A 382 8.61 17.27 -6.87
N TRP A 383 7.36 17.13 -6.47
CA TRP A 383 6.73 15.86 -6.19
C TRP A 383 5.33 15.82 -6.79
N PHE A 384 4.90 14.64 -7.24
CA PHE A 384 3.48 14.32 -7.37
C PHE A 384 3.01 13.56 -6.15
N GLY A 385 1.75 13.74 -5.76
CA GLY A 385 1.18 13.11 -4.58
C GLY A 385 -0.23 12.62 -4.80
N ALA A 386 -0.59 11.56 -4.08
CA ALA A 386 -1.93 11.05 -3.99
C ALA A 386 -2.36 11.02 -2.52
N LYS A 387 -3.64 11.34 -2.27
CA LYS A 387 -4.23 11.10 -0.95
C LYS A 387 -4.20 9.60 -0.64
N TYR A 388 -3.81 9.27 0.57
CA TYR A 388 -3.73 7.92 1.10
C TYR A 388 -4.34 7.94 2.49
N ASP A 389 -5.63 7.62 2.53
CA ASP A 389 -6.36 7.32 3.76
C ASP A 389 -6.14 5.82 4.04
N GLU A 390 -5.74 5.46 5.27
CA GLU A 390 -5.47 4.09 5.72
C GLU A 390 -6.74 3.26 5.95
#